data_AF-A0A5J6TXD3-F1
#
_entry.id   AF-A0A5J6TXD3-F1
#
_cell.length_a   1.000
_cell.length_b   1.000
_cell.length_c   1.000
_cell.angle_alpha   90.00
_cell.angle_beta   90.00
_cell.angle_gamma   90.00
#
_symmetry.space_group_name_H-M   'P 1'
#
loop_
_entity.id
_entity.type
_entity.pdbx_description
1 polymer ?
#
loop_
_entity_poly.entity_id
_entity_poly.type
_entity_poly.pdbx_seq_one_letter_code
_entity_poly.pdbx_strand_id
1 'polypeptide(L)'
;MQALLERDLEGPSERRHGSSRNYLLKLRYGVTEEEVSQMIAGQGGVCVICLRGPAKHVDHDHFSGAVRHILCFKCNGALGQFDDDPQRMLLAADYLELRGSQARMLENEVGASVFGGPDRVRTDPLWRQRRASMSTSRHYHLRQKYGITDEDADWLLERQVGLCGVCSDRPGEHIDHDHETGAVRGIACTGCNTGMGQFGDDPTSLRRAADYVMGELVKTVRGDDGTGRLSFTLPDVDPATVAPDGWKPYLAADGERRRGNPSFGARPSGDLTPLEVLVREIVARAGAAGRTAAPGGTARP
;
A
#
# COMPACT_ATOMS: atom_id res chain seq x y z
N MET A 1 3.69 -43.63 -59.07
CA MET A 1 2.25 -43.47 -59.35
C MET A 1 1.51 -44.05 -58.15
N GLN A 2 0.90 -43.20 -57.31
CA GLN A 2 -0.07 -43.49 -56.22
C GLN A 2 0.33 -44.55 -55.17
N ALA A 3 0.57 -44.26 -53.89
CA ALA A 3 -0.28 -43.65 -52.84
C ALA A 3 -1.66 -44.31 -52.67
N LEU A 4 -2.08 -44.53 -51.41
CA LEU A 4 -3.34 -45.09 -50.84
C LEU A 4 -3.10 -46.49 -50.23
N LEU A 5 -3.45 -46.85 -48.98
CA LEU A 5 -4.24 -46.26 -47.90
C LEU A 5 -3.97 -47.07 -46.62
N GLU A 6 -3.29 -46.51 -45.62
CA GLU A 6 -3.50 -46.86 -44.20
C GLU A 6 -3.43 -45.54 -43.43
N ARG A 7 -4.61 -45.03 -43.03
CA ARG A 7 -4.75 -43.85 -42.18
C ARG A 7 -4.95 -44.35 -40.77
N ASP A 8 -3.86 -44.35 -40.00
CA ASP A 8 -3.94 -44.43 -38.55
C ASP A 8 -4.72 -43.22 -38.02
N LEU A 9 -5.78 -43.52 -37.27
CA LEU A 9 -6.52 -42.54 -36.48
C LEU A 9 -5.69 -42.23 -35.23
N GLU A 10 -4.66 -41.40 -35.38
CA GLU A 10 -4.03 -40.76 -34.24
C GLU A 10 -5.00 -39.73 -33.63
N GLY A 11 -5.43 -39.98 -32.40
CA GLY A 11 -6.23 -39.04 -31.62
C GLY A 11 -5.48 -37.71 -31.43
N PRO A 12 -6.20 -36.58 -31.24
CA PRO A 12 -5.55 -35.29 -31.12
C PRO A 12 -4.60 -35.28 -29.93
N SER A 13 -3.34 -34.99 -30.20
CA SER A 13 -2.29 -34.81 -29.21
C SER A 13 -2.73 -33.82 -28.14
N GLU A 14 -2.76 -34.29 -26.88
CA GLU A 14 -2.94 -33.43 -25.73
C GLU A 14 -1.86 -32.34 -25.77
N ARG A 15 -2.28 -31.11 -26.04
CA ARG A 15 -1.40 -29.94 -26.03
C ARG A 15 -0.98 -29.67 -24.58
N ARG A 16 0.18 -30.19 -24.18
CA ARG A 16 0.83 -29.96 -22.87
C ARG A 16 1.46 -28.57 -22.73
N HIS A 17 0.83 -27.52 -23.25
CA HIS A 17 1.23 -26.14 -22.95
C HIS A 17 0.11 -25.49 -22.15
N GLY A 18 0.36 -25.24 -20.87
CA GLY A 18 -0.53 -24.45 -20.02
C GLY A 18 -0.83 -23.09 -20.64
N SER A 19 -1.92 -22.47 -20.20
CA SER A 19 -2.33 -21.13 -20.68
C SER A 19 -1.14 -20.16 -20.63
N SER A 20 -1.06 -19.20 -21.56
CA SER A 20 0.00 -18.16 -21.55
C SER A 20 0.08 -17.43 -20.20
N ARG A 21 -1.05 -17.39 -19.48
CA ARG A 21 -1.17 -16.90 -18.11
C ARG A 21 -0.44 -17.80 -17.10
N ASN A 22 -0.66 -19.12 -17.11
CA ASN A 22 0.01 -20.08 -16.22
C ASN A 22 1.53 -20.08 -16.44
N TYR A 23 2.00 -19.96 -17.68
CA TYR A 23 3.43 -19.79 -17.98
C TYR A 23 4.05 -18.54 -17.35
N LEU A 24 3.39 -17.37 -17.48
CA LEU A 24 3.88 -16.11 -16.89
C LEU A 24 3.85 -16.13 -15.35
N LEU A 25 2.84 -16.75 -14.75
CA LEU A 25 2.75 -16.91 -13.29
C LEU A 25 3.89 -17.77 -12.75
N LYS A 26 4.16 -18.91 -13.39
CA LYS A 26 5.29 -19.79 -13.02
C LYS A 26 6.64 -19.08 -13.18
N LEU A 27 6.84 -18.40 -14.31
CA LEU A 27 8.12 -17.75 -14.62
C LEU A 27 8.44 -16.59 -13.66
N ARG A 28 7.43 -15.79 -13.29
CA ARG A 28 7.63 -14.56 -12.51
C ARG A 28 7.48 -14.78 -11.00
N TYR A 29 6.57 -15.66 -10.58
CA TYR A 29 6.14 -15.77 -9.19
C TYR A 29 6.28 -17.18 -8.62
N GLY A 30 6.67 -18.17 -9.43
CA GLY A 30 6.80 -19.55 -8.98
C GLY A 30 5.48 -20.22 -8.58
N VAL A 31 4.33 -19.63 -8.93
CA VAL A 31 2.99 -20.17 -8.63
C VAL A 31 2.23 -20.54 -9.90
N THR A 32 1.36 -21.53 -9.76
CA THR A 32 0.43 -22.01 -10.77
C THR A 32 -0.89 -21.23 -10.75
N GLU A 33 -1.66 -21.36 -11.83
CA GLU A 33 -3.00 -20.79 -11.91
C GLU A 33 -3.96 -21.41 -10.87
N GLU A 34 -3.76 -22.69 -10.56
CA GLU A 34 -4.49 -23.44 -9.54
C GLU A 34 -4.17 -22.92 -8.14
N GLU A 35 -2.89 -22.72 -7.80
CA GLU A 35 -2.47 -22.14 -6.51
C GLU A 35 -3.02 -20.73 -6.33
N VAL A 36 -2.96 -19.88 -7.36
CA VAL A 36 -3.55 -18.53 -7.32
C VAL A 36 -5.06 -18.62 -7.08
N SER A 37 -5.75 -19.57 -7.70
CA SER A 37 -7.19 -19.76 -7.51
C SER A 37 -7.52 -20.20 -6.07
N GLN A 38 -6.69 -21.05 -5.47
CA GLN A 38 -6.81 -21.45 -4.06
C GLN A 38 -6.57 -20.27 -3.11
N MET A 39 -5.57 -19.42 -3.40
CA MET A 39 -5.33 -18.20 -2.62
C MET A 39 -6.53 -17.25 -2.67
N ILE A 40 -7.11 -17.04 -3.86
CA ILE A 40 -8.32 -16.22 -4.03
C ILE A 40 -9.47 -16.79 -3.22
N ALA A 41 -9.69 -18.12 -3.29
CA ALA A 41 -10.75 -18.79 -2.54
C ALA A 41 -10.54 -18.66 -1.02
N GLY A 42 -9.32 -18.86 -0.53
CA GLY A 42 -8.98 -18.71 0.90
C GLY A 42 -9.17 -17.28 1.43
N GLN A 43 -9.09 -16.28 0.56
CA GLN A 43 -9.39 -14.89 0.89
C GLN A 43 -10.89 -14.54 0.81
N GLY A 44 -11.77 -15.48 0.45
CA GLY A 44 -13.18 -15.17 0.14
C GLY A 44 -13.34 -14.27 -1.10
N GLY A 45 -12.36 -14.28 -2.01
CA GLY A 45 -12.37 -13.48 -3.24
C GLY A 45 -12.08 -11.99 -3.07
N VAL A 46 -11.85 -11.50 -1.85
CA VAL A 46 -11.64 -10.08 -1.55
C VAL A 46 -10.15 -9.73 -1.41
N CYS A 47 -9.79 -8.50 -1.77
CA CYS A 47 -8.49 -7.94 -1.44
C CYS A 47 -8.33 -7.81 0.08
N VAL A 48 -7.33 -8.49 0.64
CA VAL A 48 -7.08 -8.50 2.09
C VAL A 48 -6.73 -7.13 2.66
N ILE A 49 -6.26 -6.16 1.87
CA ILE A 49 -5.97 -4.79 2.37
C ILE A 49 -7.23 -3.96 2.47
N CYS A 50 -7.94 -3.71 1.36
CA CYS A 50 -9.05 -2.76 1.37
C CYS A 50 -10.41 -3.37 1.70
N LEU A 51 -10.59 -4.69 1.59
CA LEU A 51 -11.87 -5.39 1.77
C LEU A 51 -13.02 -4.89 0.87
N ARG A 52 -12.70 -4.18 -0.23
CA ARG A 52 -13.67 -3.61 -1.18
C ARG A 52 -13.53 -4.21 -2.58
N GLY A 53 -12.29 -4.31 -3.06
CA GLY A 53 -12.00 -4.75 -4.43
C GLY A 53 -11.79 -6.26 -4.53
N PRO A 54 -12.08 -6.87 -5.70
CA PRO A 54 -11.80 -8.27 -5.91
C PRO A 54 -10.30 -8.55 -5.93
N ALA A 55 -9.90 -9.69 -5.36
CA ALA A 55 -8.54 -10.20 -5.41
C ALA A 55 -8.19 -10.69 -6.82
N LYS A 56 -7.34 -9.95 -7.54
CA LYS A 56 -7.01 -10.23 -8.95
C LYS A 56 -5.51 -10.20 -9.29
N HIS A 57 -4.68 -9.58 -8.46
CA HIS A 57 -3.26 -9.35 -8.73
C HIS A 57 -2.41 -10.07 -7.70
N VAL A 58 -1.45 -10.87 -8.16
CA VAL A 58 -0.47 -11.53 -7.29
C VAL A 58 0.47 -10.46 -6.76
N ASP A 59 0.40 -10.22 -5.46
CA ASP A 59 1.35 -9.37 -4.75
C ASP A 59 2.53 -10.21 -4.26
N HIS A 60 3.71 -9.59 -4.27
CA HIS A 60 4.95 -10.25 -3.90
C HIS A 60 5.87 -9.27 -3.20
N ASP A 61 6.71 -9.81 -2.33
CA ASP A 61 7.76 -9.06 -1.69
C ASP A 61 8.87 -8.73 -2.70
N HIS A 62 9.15 -7.44 -2.90
CA HIS A 62 10.14 -7.00 -3.89
C HIS A 62 11.59 -7.34 -3.51
N PHE A 63 11.86 -7.71 -2.25
CA PHE A 63 13.18 -8.13 -1.80
C PHE A 63 13.42 -9.65 -2.01
N SER A 64 12.49 -10.48 -1.53
CA SER A 64 12.60 -11.94 -1.55
C SER A 64 11.93 -12.61 -2.75
N GLY A 65 11.05 -11.90 -3.46
CA GLY A 65 10.19 -12.46 -4.50
C GLY A 65 9.06 -13.33 -3.96
N ALA A 66 8.91 -13.46 -2.64
CA ALA A 66 7.89 -14.30 -2.03
C ALA A 66 6.49 -13.74 -2.31
N VAL A 67 5.61 -14.58 -2.87
CA VAL A 67 4.20 -14.24 -3.03
C VAL A 67 3.58 -14.04 -1.64
N ARG A 68 2.98 -12.88 -1.41
CA ARG A 68 2.29 -12.55 -0.15
C ARG A 68 0.83 -12.99 -0.27
N HIS A 69 0.02 -12.24 -1.01
CA HIS A 69 -1.41 -12.50 -1.18
C HIS A 69 -1.91 -11.99 -2.54
N ILE A 70 -3.21 -12.17 -2.80
CA ILE A 70 -3.86 -11.66 -4.01
C ILE A 70 -4.58 -10.35 -3.69
N LEU A 71 -4.16 -9.24 -4.29
CA LEU A 71 -4.69 -7.91 -4.04
C LEU A 71 -5.58 -7.41 -5.18
N CYS A 72 -6.30 -6.31 -4.95
CA CYS A 72 -6.92 -5.56 -6.04
C CYS A 72 -5.85 -4.71 -6.75
N PHE A 73 -6.12 -4.30 -8.00
CA PHE A 73 -5.20 -3.49 -8.80
C PHE A 73 -4.75 -2.21 -8.07
N LYS A 74 -5.69 -1.52 -7.41
CA LYS A 74 -5.42 -0.26 -6.73
C LYS A 74 -4.49 -0.44 -5.53
N CYS A 75 -4.77 -1.38 -4.63
CA CYS A 75 -3.91 -1.63 -3.47
C CYS A 75 -2.51 -2.10 -3.88
N ASN A 76 -2.41 -3.00 -4.86
CA ASN A 76 -1.11 -3.45 -5.38
C ASN A 76 -0.30 -2.29 -5.96
N GLY A 77 -0.93 -1.42 -6.75
CA GLY A 77 -0.28 -0.21 -7.26
C GLY A 77 0.12 0.76 -6.15
N ALA A 78 -0.72 0.92 -5.14
CA ALA A 78 -0.49 1.85 -4.04
C ALA A 78 0.70 1.44 -3.17
N LEU A 79 0.88 0.13 -2.91
CA LEU A 79 2.07 -0.39 -2.24
C LEU A 79 3.34 0.09 -2.97
N GLY A 80 3.36 -0.02 -4.31
CA GLY A 80 4.46 0.49 -5.13
C GLY A 80 4.63 2.01 -5.07
N GLN A 81 3.56 2.81 -4.97
CA GLN A 81 3.66 4.27 -4.84
C GLN A 81 4.31 4.72 -3.52
N PHE A 82 4.15 3.89 -2.49
CA PHE A 82 4.77 4.04 -1.18
C PHE A 82 6.09 3.27 -1.05
N ASP A 83 6.62 2.70 -2.14
CA ASP A 83 7.87 1.93 -2.16
C ASP A 83 7.89 0.76 -1.16
N ASP A 84 6.72 0.15 -0.89
CA ASP A 84 6.54 -0.84 0.18
C ASP A 84 7.00 -0.36 1.57
N ASP A 85 7.06 0.96 1.81
CA ASP A 85 7.50 1.51 3.10
C ASP A 85 6.31 1.65 4.06
N PRO A 86 6.23 0.81 5.12
CA PRO A 86 5.13 0.88 6.08
C PRO A 86 5.09 2.22 6.82
N GLN A 87 6.23 2.86 7.08
CA GLN A 87 6.27 4.15 7.77
C GLN A 87 5.65 5.26 6.91
N ARG A 88 5.90 5.26 5.59
CA ARG A 88 5.24 6.23 4.70
C ARG A 88 3.73 6.05 4.66
N MET A 89 3.23 4.81 4.71
CA MET A 89 1.79 4.53 4.76
C MET A 89 1.17 4.98 6.10
N LEU A 90 1.87 4.79 7.22
CA LEU A 90 1.43 5.27 8.53
C LEU A 90 1.40 6.81 8.58
N LEU A 91 2.43 7.48 8.06
CA LEU A 91 2.46 8.94 7.93
C LEU A 91 1.34 9.46 7.04
N ALA A 92 1.04 8.77 5.93
CA ALA A 92 -0.08 9.12 5.07
C ALA A 92 -1.43 8.96 5.81
N ALA A 93 -1.60 7.91 6.61
CA ALA A 93 -2.81 7.74 7.40
C ALA A 93 -2.97 8.86 8.43
N ASP A 94 -1.89 9.24 9.12
CA ASP A 94 -1.89 10.37 10.06
C ASP A 94 -2.22 11.69 9.34
N TYR A 95 -1.60 11.92 8.19
CA TYR A 95 -1.83 13.10 7.35
C TYR A 95 -3.31 13.24 6.93
N LEU A 96 -3.94 12.14 6.49
CA LEU A 96 -5.37 12.14 6.14
C LEU A 96 -6.28 12.38 7.35
N GLU A 97 -5.90 11.90 8.54
CA GLU A 97 -6.62 12.13 9.79
C GLU A 97 -6.32 13.49 10.43
N LEU A 98 -5.55 14.35 9.75
CA LEU A 98 -5.09 15.64 10.26
C LEU A 98 -4.31 15.50 11.59
N ARG A 99 -3.49 14.45 11.67
CA ARG A 99 -2.58 14.15 12.76
C ARG A 99 -1.14 14.31 12.29
N GLY A 100 -0.22 14.45 13.24
CA GLY A 100 1.22 14.51 12.96
C GLY A 100 1.75 15.92 12.68
N SER A 101 2.97 15.98 12.16
CA SER A 101 3.76 17.21 12.05
C SER A 101 3.15 18.23 11.09
N GLN A 102 2.58 17.79 9.98
CA GLN A 102 2.02 18.68 8.95
C GLN A 102 0.78 19.42 9.45
N ALA A 103 -0.18 18.71 10.02
CA ALA A 103 -1.37 19.34 10.62
C ALA A 103 -0.95 20.28 11.77
N ARG A 104 0.02 19.87 12.59
CA ARG A 104 0.55 20.71 13.67
C ARG A 104 1.26 21.98 13.18
N MET A 105 1.98 21.88 12.06
CA MET A 105 2.59 23.05 11.41
C MET A 105 1.50 24.04 11.00
N LEU A 106 0.45 23.57 10.31
CA LEU A 106 -0.66 24.45 9.92
C LEU A 106 -1.37 25.05 11.14
N GLU A 107 -1.59 24.28 12.20
CA GLU A 107 -2.16 24.81 13.46
C GLU A 107 -1.33 25.96 14.03
N ASN A 108 0.00 25.82 14.03
CA ASN A 108 0.90 26.85 14.57
C ASN A 108 0.95 28.09 13.66
N GLU A 109 0.93 27.91 12.35
CA GLU A 109 1.09 28.99 11.38
C GLU A 109 -0.21 29.77 11.13
N VAL A 110 -1.35 29.08 11.09
CA VAL A 110 -2.65 29.68 10.69
C VAL A 110 -3.80 29.39 11.67
N GLY A 111 -3.54 28.71 12.79
CA GLY A 111 -4.57 28.42 13.79
C GLY A 111 -5.56 27.32 13.41
N ALA A 112 -5.29 26.55 12.35
CA ALA A 112 -6.13 25.46 11.87
C ALA A 112 -5.29 24.32 11.28
N SER A 113 -5.74 23.08 11.40
CA SER A 113 -5.04 21.89 10.87
C SER A 113 -5.17 21.69 9.35
N VAL A 114 -5.94 22.55 8.69
CA VAL A 114 -6.11 22.62 7.24
C VAL A 114 -6.09 24.07 6.79
N PHE A 115 -5.84 24.27 5.50
CA PHE A 115 -5.75 25.56 4.86
C PHE A 115 -6.76 25.68 3.71
N GLY A 116 -7.17 26.90 3.35
CA GLY A 116 -8.02 27.11 2.17
C GLY A 116 -9.47 26.59 2.32
N GLY A 117 -10.02 26.06 1.23
CA GLY A 117 -11.39 25.56 1.13
C GLY A 117 -12.42 26.58 0.59
N PRO A 118 -13.58 26.11 0.10
CA PRO A 118 -14.61 26.96 -0.50
C PRO A 118 -15.14 28.04 0.44
N ASP A 119 -15.08 27.82 1.76
CA ASP A 119 -15.58 28.77 2.75
C ASP A 119 -14.61 29.94 2.98
N ARG A 120 -13.29 29.75 2.81
CA ARG A 120 -12.32 30.86 2.87
C ARG A 120 -12.59 31.91 1.80
N VAL A 121 -13.00 31.47 0.60
CA VAL A 121 -13.45 32.35 -0.50
C VAL A 121 -14.61 33.25 -0.08
N ARG A 122 -15.45 32.77 0.85
CA ARG A 122 -16.64 33.50 1.33
C ARG A 122 -16.31 34.42 2.50
N THR A 123 -15.37 34.03 3.36
CA THR A 123 -15.09 34.69 4.65
C THR A 123 -13.94 35.70 4.60
N ASP A 124 -12.99 35.58 3.68
CA ASP A 124 -11.86 36.52 3.56
C ASP A 124 -12.26 37.76 2.71
N PRO A 125 -12.39 38.97 3.30
CA PRO A 125 -12.76 40.18 2.58
C PRO A 125 -11.68 40.64 1.59
N LEU A 126 -10.41 40.26 1.82
CA LEU A 126 -9.28 40.56 0.95
C LEU A 126 -9.22 39.62 -0.25
N TRP A 127 -9.90 38.46 -0.20
CA TRP A 127 -10.00 37.51 -1.31
C TRP A 127 -10.59 38.15 -2.59
N ARG A 128 -11.57 39.05 -2.43
CA ARG A 128 -12.17 39.79 -3.56
C ARG A 128 -11.33 40.98 -4.01
N GLN A 129 -10.48 41.51 -3.13
CA GLN A 129 -9.69 42.73 -3.36
C GLN A 129 -8.32 42.44 -3.97
N ARG A 130 -7.78 41.22 -3.83
CA ARG A 130 -6.61 40.75 -4.56
C ARG A 130 -6.93 40.72 -6.07
N ARG A 131 -6.71 41.85 -6.75
CA ARG A 131 -6.74 41.93 -8.22
C ARG A 131 -5.73 40.93 -8.75
N ALA A 132 -6.20 40.02 -9.62
CA ALA A 132 -5.31 39.14 -10.36
C ALA A 132 -4.37 39.99 -11.22
N SER A 133 -3.10 40.12 -10.82
CA SER A 133 -2.07 40.53 -11.75
C SER A 133 -1.90 39.38 -12.74
N MET A 134 -2.44 39.54 -13.96
CA MET A 134 -2.42 38.53 -15.04
C MET A 134 -2.72 37.09 -14.58
N SER A 135 -4.01 36.75 -14.43
CA SER A 135 -4.41 35.40 -14.01
C SER A 135 -3.94 34.34 -15.01
N THR A 136 -2.98 33.52 -14.60
CA THR A 136 -2.63 32.30 -15.32
C THR A 136 -3.76 31.27 -15.19
N SER A 137 -3.81 30.28 -16.10
CA SER A 137 -4.75 29.15 -15.99
C SER A 137 -4.62 28.42 -14.64
N ARG A 138 -3.39 28.34 -14.11
CA ARG A 138 -3.09 27.79 -12.78
C ARG A 138 -3.79 28.57 -11.67
N HIS A 139 -3.67 29.90 -11.67
CA HIS A 139 -4.32 30.77 -10.69
C HIS A 139 -5.83 30.53 -10.62
N TYR A 140 -6.49 30.45 -11.78
CA TYR A 140 -7.93 30.21 -11.85
C TYR A 140 -8.30 28.82 -11.32
N HIS A 141 -7.54 27.80 -11.69
CA HIS A 141 -7.76 26.43 -11.22
C HIS A 141 -7.64 26.32 -9.69
N LEU A 142 -6.59 26.89 -9.10
CA LEU A 142 -6.36 26.86 -7.65
C LEU A 142 -7.48 27.57 -6.88
N ARG A 143 -7.90 28.75 -7.35
CA ARG A 143 -8.96 29.52 -6.71
C ARG A 143 -10.31 28.81 -6.76
N GLN A 144 -10.68 28.23 -7.90
CA GLN A 144 -11.98 27.59 -8.07
C GLN A 144 -12.07 26.25 -7.34
N LYS A 145 -10.99 25.47 -7.35
CA LYS A 145 -11.00 24.10 -6.82
C LYS A 145 -10.65 24.03 -5.33
N TYR A 146 -9.70 24.84 -4.88
CA TYR A 146 -9.10 24.71 -3.53
C TYR A 146 -9.31 25.95 -2.65
N GLY A 147 -9.80 27.06 -3.20
CA GLY A 147 -9.97 28.30 -2.44
C GLY A 147 -8.65 28.91 -1.95
N ILE A 148 -7.57 28.71 -2.73
CA ILE A 148 -6.24 29.30 -2.46
C ILE A 148 -5.70 30.05 -3.68
N THR A 149 -4.79 30.99 -3.48
CA THR A 149 -4.06 31.68 -4.56
C THR A 149 -2.71 30.99 -4.87
N ASP A 150 -2.01 31.46 -5.91
CA ASP A 150 -0.64 30.99 -6.17
C ASP A 150 0.29 31.35 -5.00
N GLU A 151 0.14 32.56 -4.43
CA GLU A 151 0.94 33.00 -3.27
C GLU A 151 0.67 32.15 -2.03
N ASP A 152 -0.57 31.70 -1.84
CA ASP A 152 -0.90 30.77 -0.77
C ASP A 152 -0.23 29.40 -0.97
N ALA A 153 -0.20 28.91 -2.21
CA ALA A 153 0.45 27.65 -2.56
C ALA A 153 1.98 27.74 -2.38
N ASP A 154 2.59 28.85 -2.82
CA ASP A 154 4.02 29.10 -2.66
C ASP A 154 4.39 29.22 -1.17
N TRP A 155 3.57 29.93 -0.38
CA TRP A 155 3.74 30.02 1.07
C TRP A 155 3.66 28.64 1.74
N LEU A 156 2.68 27.81 1.36
CA LEU A 156 2.52 26.47 1.91
C LEU A 156 3.72 25.57 1.56
N LEU A 157 4.22 25.66 0.32
CA LEU A 157 5.41 24.93 -0.11
C LEU A 157 6.65 25.38 0.66
N GLU A 158 6.79 26.68 0.91
CA GLU A 158 7.90 27.26 1.68
C GLU A 158 7.87 26.79 3.14
N ARG A 159 6.69 26.74 3.78
CA ARG A 159 6.54 26.21 5.14
C ARG A 159 6.84 24.71 5.22
N GLN A 160 6.60 23.98 4.13
CA GLN A 160 7.03 22.58 3.97
C GLN A 160 8.49 22.44 3.50
N VAL A 161 9.27 23.53 3.48
CA VAL A 161 10.68 23.58 3.03
C VAL A 161 10.90 22.98 1.62
N GLY A 162 9.91 23.10 0.75
CA GLY A 162 9.93 22.55 -0.61
C GLY A 162 9.61 21.06 -0.73
N LEU A 163 9.33 20.38 0.38
CA LEU A 163 9.16 18.92 0.44
C LEU A 163 7.69 18.51 0.62
N CYS A 164 7.43 17.23 0.41
CA CYS A 164 6.14 16.59 0.60
C CYS A 164 5.67 16.68 2.06
N GLY A 165 4.44 17.15 2.28
CA GLY A 165 3.81 17.23 3.60
C GLY A 165 3.45 15.87 4.23
N VAL A 166 3.67 14.77 3.50
CA VAL A 166 3.46 13.40 3.99
C VAL A 166 4.80 12.73 4.35
N CYS A 167 5.70 12.58 3.37
CA CYS A 167 6.94 11.83 3.57
C CYS A 167 8.16 12.69 3.89
N SER A 168 8.10 14.02 3.67
CA SER A 168 9.21 14.96 3.87
C SER A 168 10.53 14.56 3.20
N ASP A 169 10.47 13.73 2.15
CA ASP A 169 11.64 13.15 1.46
C ASP A 169 11.70 13.54 -0.02
N ARG A 170 10.52 13.72 -0.64
CA ARG A 170 10.38 14.06 -2.07
C ARG A 170 9.84 15.48 -2.25
N PRO A 171 10.13 16.16 -3.37
CA PRO A 171 9.57 17.48 -3.67
C PRO A 171 8.04 17.49 -3.59
N GLY A 172 7.49 18.56 -3.01
CA GLY A 172 6.05 18.81 -3.02
C GLY A 172 5.62 19.32 -4.40
N GLU A 173 4.69 18.62 -5.05
CA GLU A 173 4.30 18.92 -6.43
C GLU A 173 2.78 19.12 -6.59
N HIS A 174 1.99 18.42 -5.77
CA HIS A 174 0.54 18.35 -5.91
C HIS A 174 -0.15 18.91 -4.68
N ILE A 175 -1.12 19.79 -4.90
CA ILE A 175 -1.97 20.27 -3.81
C ILE A 175 -2.92 19.16 -3.42
N ASP A 176 -2.69 18.63 -2.23
CA ASP A 176 -3.53 17.62 -1.64
C ASP A 176 -4.62 18.28 -0.79
N HIS A 177 -5.83 17.75 -0.93
CA HIS A 177 -7.04 18.30 -0.37
C HIS A 177 -8.00 17.18 0.01
N ASP A 178 -8.82 17.44 1.01
CA ASP A 178 -9.94 16.60 1.34
C ASP A 178 -11.01 16.68 0.23
N HIS A 179 -11.46 15.52 -0.26
CA HIS A 179 -12.37 15.44 -1.41
C HIS A 179 -13.83 15.76 -1.04
N GLU A 180 -14.19 15.80 0.25
CA GLU A 180 -15.54 16.14 0.70
C GLU A 180 -15.69 17.64 0.97
N THR A 181 -14.69 18.23 1.62
CA THR A 181 -14.70 19.63 2.09
C THR A 181 -13.94 20.58 1.17
N GLY A 182 -13.02 20.06 0.34
CA GLY A 182 -12.09 20.85 -0.46
C GLY A 182 -11.00 21.54 0.36
N ALA A 183 -10.88 21.25 1.66
CA ALA A 183 -9.85 21.81 2.53
C ALA A 183 -8.47 21.27 2.15
N VAL A 184 -7.48 22.15 2.00
CA VAL A 184 -6.11 21.80 1.64
C VAL A 184 -5.39 21.27 2.88
N ARG A 185 -4.84 20.06 2.78
CA ARG A 185 -4.07 19.41 3.86
C ARG A 185 -2.58 19.73 3.75
N GLY A 186 -2.08 19.95 2.53
CA GLY A 186 -0.68 20.22 2.26
C GLY A 186 -0.34 20.10 0.77
N ILE A 187 0.96 20.11 0.48
CA ILE A 187 1.49 19.77 -0.85
C ILE A 187 2.20 18.43 -0.75
N ALA A 188 1.75 17.45 -1.52
CA ALA A 188 2.30 16.10 -1.55
C ALA A 188 3.16 15.86 -2.81
N CYS A 189 4.10 14.92 -2.73
CA CYS A 189 4.77 14.41 -3.92
C CYS A 189 3.82 13.51 -4.74
N THR A 190 4.17 13.27 -6.00
CA THR A 190 3.37 12.41 -6.90
C THR A 190 3.06 11.03 -6.30
N GLY A 191 4.04 10.40 -5.65
CA GLY A 191 3.89 9.06 -5.06
C GLY A 191 2.91 9.03 -3.90
N CYS A 192 3.09 9.90 -2.89
CA CYS A 192 2.19 9.96 -1.74
C CYS A 192 0.76 10.35 -2.15
N ASN A 193 0.59 11.37 -3.01
CA ASN A 193 -0.73 11.80 -3.49
C ASN A 193 -1.46 10.67 -4.23
N THR A 194 -0.78 10.04 -5.20
CA THR A 194 -1.38 8.95 -5.99
C THR A 194 -1.65 7.72 -5.12
N GLY A 195 -0.73 7.38 -4.21
CA GLY A 195 -0.86 6.25 -3.30
C GLY A 195 -2.05 6.40 -2.35
N MET A 196 -2.23 7.57 -1.73
CA MET A 196 -3.40 7.87 -0.90
C MET A 196 -4.70 7.72 -1.70
N GLY A 197 -4.77 8.31 -2.89
CA GLY A 197 -5.94 8.19 -3.76
C GLY A 197 -6.22 6.74 -4.22
N GLN A 198 -5.19 5.92 -4.43
CA GLN A 198 -5.34 4.50 -4.76
C GLN A 198 -5.84 3.66 -3.56
N PHE A 199 -5.45 4.03 -2.34
CA PHE A 199 -6.07 3.49 -1.12
C PHE A 199 -7.46 4.09 -0.84
N GLY A 200 -7.93 5.02 -1.69
CA GLY A 200 -9.25 5.63 -1.59
C GLY A 200 -9.35 6.66 -0.47
N ASP A 201 -8.24 7.34 -0.17
CA ASP A 201 -8.13 8.33 0.91
C ASP A 201 -8.62 7.80 2.26
N ASP A 202 -8.45 6.49 2.49
CA ASP A 202 -8.89 5.79 3.69
C ASP A 202 -7.71 5.45 4.61
N PRO A 203 -7.58 6.13 5.76
CA PRO A 203 -6.54 5.85 6.75
C PRO A 203 -6.53 4.39 7.20
N THR A 204 -7.70 3.73 7.24
CA THR A 204 -7.79 2.31 7.63
C THR A 204 -7.06 1.42 6.63
N SER A 205 -7.26 1.65 5.32
CA SER A 205 -6.60 0.90 4.26
C SER A 205 -5.08 1.12 4.27
N LEU A 206 -4.61 2.34 4.55
CA LEU A 206 -3.19 2.64 4.70
C LEU A 206 -2.54 1.92 5.89
N ARG A 207 -3.20 1.92 7.06
CA ARG A 207 -2.72 1.19 8.24
C ARG A 207 -2.72 -0.31 8.02
N ARG A 208 -3.76 -0.86 7.37
CA ARG A 208 -3.80 -2.27 6.96
C ARG A 208 -2.69 -2.59 5.96
N ALA A 209 -2.38 -1.70 5.02
CA ALA A 209 -1.29 -1.87 4.08
C ALA A 209 0.09 -1.89 4.77
N ALA A 210 0.31 -1.05 5.77
CA ALA A 210 1.52 -1.10 6.59
C ALA A 210 1.66 -2.46 7.30
N ASP A 211 0.63 -2.90 8.01
CA ASP A 211 0.60 -4.23 8.66
C ASP A 211 0.79 -5.36 7.65
N TYR A 212 0.24 -5.22 6.44
CA TYR A 212 0.35 -6.20 5.38
C TYR A 212 1.80 -6.38 4.94
N VAL A 213 2.51 -5.28 4.67
CA VAL A 213 3.93 -5.33 4.27
C VAL A 213 4.80 -5.84 5.42
N MET A 214 4.47 -5.51 6.67
CA MET A 214 5.16 -6.04 7.85
C MET A 214 4.85 -7.52 8.14
N GLY A 215 3.91 -8.14 7.42
CA GLY A 215 3.51 -9.53 7.63
C GLY A 215 2.62 -9.75 8.85
N GLU A 216 2.00 -8.68 9.36
CA GLU A 216 1.20 -8.67 10.58
C GLU A 216 -0.31 -8.71 10.32
N LEU A 217 -0.74 -8.32 9.10
CA LEU A 217 -2.16 -8.23 8.75
C LEU A 217 -2.83 -9.60 8.62
N VAL A 218 -2.22 -10.51 7.85
CA VAL A 218 -2.83 -11.79 7.49
C VAL A 218 -2.23 -12.90 8.34
N LYS A 219 -3.08 -13.63 9.06
CA LYS A 219 -2.71 -14.70 9.98
C LYS A 219 -3.45 -15.97 9.61
N THR A 220 -2.90 -17.12 10.01
CA THR A 220 -3.59 -18.41 9.93
C THR A 220 -4.19 -18.73 11.29
N VAL A 221 -5.52 -18.91 11.35
CA VAL A 221 -6.22 -19.44 12.52
C VAL A 221 -6.41 -20.93 12.31
N ARG A 222 -5.97 -21.74 13.28
CA ARG A 222 -6.16 -23.20 13.26
C ARG A 222 -7.48 -23.55 13.92
N GLY A 223 -8.29 -24.35 13.22
CA GLY A 223 -9.48 -24.98 13.77
C GLY A 223 -9.14 -26.21 14.59
N ASP A 224 -10.13 -26.69 15.35
CA ASP A 224 -10.01 -27.86 16.23
C ASP A 224 -9.74 -29.16 15.45
N ASP A 225 -10.13 -29.20 14.17
CA ASP A 225 -9.91 -30.30 13.23
C ASP A 225 -8.51 -30.30 12.59
N GLY A 226 -7.65 -29.34 12.97
CA GLY A 226 -6.32 -29.15 12.41
C GLY A 226 -6.28 -28.43 11.06
N THR A 227 -7.43 -28.03 10.50
CA THR A 227 -7.48 -27.20 9.30
C THR A 227 -7.16 -25.74 9.62
N GLY A 228 -6.54 -25.02 8.70
CA GLY A 228 -6.18 -23.61 8.86
C GLY A 228 -6.99 -22.73 7.92
N ARG A 229 -7.51 -21.60 8.42
CA ARG A 229 -8.11 -20.54 7.60
C ARG A 229 -7.38 -19.21 7.76
N LEU A 230 -7.59 -18.30 6.82
CA LEU A 230 -7.07 -16.94 6.94
C LEU A 230 -7.87 -16.11 7.95
N SER A 231 -7.18 -15.17 8.57
CA SER A 231 -7.70 -14.11 9.42
C SER A 231 -6.97 -12.82 9.05
N PHE A 232 -7.72 -11.77 8.70
CA PHE A 232 -7.15 -10.48 8.31
C PHE A 232 -8.05 -9.29 8.68
N THR A 233 -8.99 -9.50 9.59
CA THR A 233 -9.92 -8.49 10.10
C THR A 233 -9.88 -8.48 11.61
N LEU A 234 -10.26 -7.35 12.19
CA LEU A 234 -10.44 -7.20 13.64
C LEU A 234 -11.80 -6.55 13.89
N PRO A 235 -12.78 -7.27 14.47
CA PRO A 235 -12.71 -8.65 14.93
C PRO A 235 -12.46 -9.65 13.78
N ASP A 236 -11.87 -10.78 14.15
CA ASP A 236 -11.64 -11.89 13.23
C ASP A 236 -12.97 -12.43 12.69
N VAL A 237 -12.99 -12.74 11.40
CA VAL A 237 -14.10 -13.44 10.74
C VAL A 237 -13.53 -14.46 9.77
N ASP A 238 -14.19 -15.61 9.64
CA ASP A 238 -13.89 -16.59 8.60
C ASP A 238 -14.27 -16.03 7.22
N PRO A 239 -13.31 -15.81 6.30
CA PRO A 239 -13.61 -15.30 4.95
C PRO A 239 -14.61 -16.15 4.16
N ALA A 240 -14.71 -17.45 4.44
CA ALA A 240 -15.67 -18.33 3.77
C ALA A 240 -17.13 -18.05 4.16
N THR A 241 -17.35 -17.36 5.28
CA THR A 241 -18.70 -17.04 5.80
C THR A 241 -19.21 -15.67 5.38
N VAL A 242 -18.35 -14.84 4.77
CA VAL A 242 -18.68 -13.46 4.38
C VAL A 242 -19.05 -13.42 2.91
N ALA A 243 -20.25 -12.92 2.60
CA ALA A 243 -20.66 -12.67 1.21
C ALA A 243 -19.74 -11.64 0.53
N PRO A 244 -19.56 -11.66 -0.80
CA PRO A 244 -18.66 -10.74 -1.50
C PRO A 244 -18.88 -9.25 -1.23
N ASP A 245 -20.11 -8.84 -0.87
CA ASP A 245 -20.50 -7.47 -0.51
C ASP A 245 -20.65 -7.25 1.01
N GLY A 246 -20.46 -8.30 1.82
CA GLY A 246 -20.62 -8.30 3.28
C GLY A 246 -19.43 -7.77 4.07
N TRP A 247 -18.38 -7.27 3.41
CA TRP A 247 -17.10 -6.92 4.04
C TRP A 247 -17.06 -5.55 4.73
N LYS A 248 -17.97 -4.65 4.37
CA LYS A 248 -17.99 -3.25 4.86
C LYS A 248 -18.04 -3.13 6.40
N PRO A 249 -18.85 -3.90 7.15
CA PRO A 249 -18.87 -3.83 8.61
C PRO A 249 -17.55 -4.23 9.26
N TYR A 250 -16.84 -5.23 8.71
CA TYR A 250 -15.56 -5.69 9.23
C TYR A 250 -14.44 -4.65 9.01
N LEU A 251 -14.45 -3.97 7.86
CA LEU A 251 -13.54 -2.86 7.61
C LEU A 251 -13.79 -1.69 8.58
N ALA A 252 -15.06 -1.37 8.84
CA ALA A 252 -15.43 -0.31 9.76
C ALA A 252 -14.99 -0.63 11.20
N ALA A 253 -15.23 -1.85 11.67
CA ALA A 253 -14.83 -2.31 13.00
C ALA A 253 -13.29 -2.34 13.17
N ASP A 254 -12.56 -2.77 12.13
CA ASP A 254 -11.09 -2.75 12.15
C ASP A 254 -10.56 -1.31 12.20
N GLY A 255 -11.15 -0.41 11.40
CA GLY A 255 -10.82 1.01 11.43
C GLY A 255 -11.07 1.65 12.79
N GLU A 256 -12.20 1.35 13.44
CA GLU A 256 -12.49 1.82 14.79
C GLU A 256 -11.44 1.33 15.80
N ARG A 257 -11.06 0.05 15.72
CA ARG A 257 -10.07 -0.53 16.63
C ARG A 257 -8.68 0.07 16.43
N ARG A 258 -8.27 0.28 15.18
CA ARG A 258 -6.99 0.94 14.82
C ARG A 258 -6.95 2.39 15.26
N ARG A 259 -8.07 3.13 15.15
CA ARG A 259 -8.17 4.51 15.65
C ARG A 259 -8.17 4.58 17.17
N GLY A 260 -8.81 3.61 17.85
CA GLY A 260 -8.91 3.56 19.31
C GLY A 260 -7.64 3.12 20.04
N ASN A 261 -6.61 2.68 19.32
CA ASN A 261 -5.35 2.24 19.92
C ASN A 261 -4.12 2.85 19.20
N PRO A 262 -3.50 3.91 19.76
CA PRO A 262 -2.27 4.50 19.23
C PRO A 262 -1.08 3.53 19.24
N SER A 263 -1.15 2.43 20.00
CA SER A 263 -0.13 1.38 20.05
C SER A 263 -0.37 0.25 19.03
N PHE A 264 -1.42 0.31 18.21
CA PHE A 264 -1.66 -0.66 17.15
C PHE A 264 -0.63 -0.41 16.03
N GLY A 265 0.36 -1.29 15.89
CA GLY A 265 1.54 -1.10 15.04
C GLY A 265 2.76 -0.48 15.75
N ALA A 266 2.64 -0.09 17.03
CA ALA A 266 3.81 0.16 17.86
C ALA A 266 4.32 -1.19 18.39
N ARG A 267 5.47 -1.65 17.87
CA ARG A 267 6.10 -2.90 18.30
C ARG A 267 6.23 -2.89 19.83
N PRO A 268 5.90 -3.98 20.54
CA PRO A 268 6.46 -4.21 21.86
C PRO A 268 7.99 -4.14 21.69
N SER A 269 8.65 -3.29 22.47
CA SER A 269 10.10 -3.21 22.47
C SER A 269 10.68 -4.59 22.81
N GLY A 270 11.22 -5.32 21.82
CA GLY A 270 11.97 -6.57 22.07
C GLY A 270 11.88 -7.67 21.01
N ASP A 271 10.81 -7.75 20.21
CA ASP A 271 10.58 -8.93 19.35
C ASP A 271 10.97 -8.70 17.89
N LEU A 272 11.77 -9.61 17.34
CA LEU A 272 12.19 -9.62 15.92
C LEU A 272 11.06 -10.11 15.02
N THR A 273 10.92 -9.54 13.82
CA THR A 273 9.97 -10.04 12.81
C THR A 273 10.39 -11.43 12.31
N PRO A 274 9.47 -12.25 11.76
CA PRO A 274 9.84 -13.51 11.11
C PRO A 274 10.91 -13.34 10.02
N LEU A 275 10.88 -12.21 9.30
CA LEU A 275 11.90 -11.86 8.30
C LEU A 275 13.24 -11.49 8.95
N GLU A 276 13.24 -10.74 10.05
CA GLU A 276 14.45 -10.40 10.82
C GLU A 276 15.09 -11.65 11.47
N VAL A 277 14.26 -12.60 11.92
CA VAL A 277 14.72 -13.92 12.39
C VAL A 277 15.36 -14.68 11.24
N LEU A 278 14.70 -14.76 10.08
CA LEU A 278 15.22 -15.44 8.89
C LEU A 278 16.54 -14.82 8.40
N VAL A 279 16.64 -13.49 8.34
CA VAL A 279 17.85 -12.77 7.96
C VAL A 279 18.99 -13.04 8.95
N ARG A 280 18.71 -13.03 10.27
CA ARG A 280 19.71 -13.40 11.27
C ARG A 280 20.21 -14.84 11.12
N GLU A 281 19.31 -15.78 10.85
CA GLU A 281 19.69 -17.18 10.62
C GLU A 281 20.57 -17.33 9.36
N ILE A 282 20.25 -16.62 8.28
CA ILE A 282 21.05 -16.63 7.04
C ILE A 282 22.45 -16.05 7.30
N VAL A 283 22.54 -14.91 8.00
CA VAL A 283 23.83 -14.27 8.32
C VAL A 283 24.67 -15.17 9.25
N ALA A 284 24.05 -15.82 10.23
CA ALA A 284 24.74 -16.75 11.13
C ALA A 284 25.32 -17.95 10.38
N ARG A 285 24.58 -18.50 9.41
CA ARG A 285 25.04 -19.62 8.56
C ARG A 285 26.18 -19.19 7.62
N ALA A 286 26.10 -18.00 7.04
CA ALA A 286 27.16 -17.44 6.19
C ALA A 286 28.47 -17.18 6.98
N GLY A 287 28.35 -16.67 8.22
CA GLY A 287 29.49 -16.46 9.11
C GLY A 287 30.14 -17.76 9.63
N ALA A 288 29.38 -18.86 9.69
CA ALA A 288 29.93 -20.19 10.02
C ALA A 288 30.70 -20.80 8.84
N ALA A 289 30.23 -20.61 7.59
CA ALA A 289 30.90 -21.10 6.38
C ALA A 289 32.21 -20.35 6.04
N GLY A 290 32.37 -19.09 6.49
CA GLY A 290 33.59 -18.31 6.29
C GLY A 290 34.77 -18.64 7.21
N ARG A 291 34.59 -19.50 8.23
CA ARG A 291 35.65 -19.85 9.20
C ARG A 291 36.39 -21.16 8.90
N THR A 292 36.02 -21.89 7.85
CA THR A 292 36.63 -23.18 7.49
C THR A 292 37.69 -23.11 6.37
N ALA A 293 38.09 -21.92 5.94
CA ALA A 293 39.14 -21.75 4.93
C ALA A 293 40.33 -20.95 5.49
N ALA A 294 41.20 -21.61 6.25
CA ALA A 294 42.56 -21.14 6.50
C ALA A 294 43.52 -22.01 5.67
N PRO A 295 44.40 -21.43 4.82
CA PRO A 295 45.37 -22.23 4.07
C PRO A 295 46.53 -22.63 5.00
N GLY A 296 46.80 -23.94 5.08
CA GLY A 296 47.95 -24.49 5.77
C GLY A 296 49.25 -24.06 5.09
N GLY A 297 49.96 -23.11 5.71
CA GLY A 297 51.32 -22.74 5.34
C GLY A 297 52.31 -23.82 5.78
N THR A 298 52.90 -24.51 4.81
CA THR A 298 54.05 -25.40 5.03
C THR A 298 55.29 -24.57 5.34
N ALA A 299 55.78 -24.66 6.57
CA ALA A 299 57.13 -24.25 6.91
C ALA A 299 58.13 -25.28 6.34
N ARG A 300 59.19 -24.81 5.66
CA ARG A 300 60.40 -25.58 5.39
C ARG A 300 61.54 -25.01 6.25
N PRO A 301 62.49 -25.87 6.68
CA PRO A 301 63.53 -25.54 7.66
C PRO A 301 64.57 -24.56 7.13
#